data_AF-A0A284R227-F1
#
_entry.id   AF-A0A284R227-F1
#
_cell.length_a   1.000
_cell.length_b   1.000
_cell.length_c   1.000
_cell.angle_alpha   90.00
_cell.angle_beta   90.00
_cell.angle_gamma   90.00
#
_symmetry.space_group_name_H-M   'P 1'
#
loop_
_entity.id
_entity.type
_entity.pdbx_description
1 polymer ?
#
loop_
_entity_poly.entity_id
_entity_poly.type
_entity_poly.pdbx_seq_one_letter_code
_entity_poly.pdbx_strand_id
1 'polypeptide(L)'
;MASRELAATYHPTFNTPDADAVLSSLDGTLYRLPSPVLRRTTTFFASNSFTFEPNSKPIPVHEHDVVLERLLRIISGLAIPPWCTFDDLEGVLSLAETWGAKGALDIVRASITAPIFLREPLRVYAIATRFGWEEEAELASKHTLSLSLHDEQHQEALRRISTRSLVKLFKFHRKRRDEFRVGMDGDARCRGCDNSVDGSAWTALVWKMFWEMDARPSGDRLCSLEIEEWPEMETCLSEKCPGCGRLVYDRLEVLERVRKCLAELPDTV
;
A
#
# COMPACT_ATOMS: atom_id res chain seq x y z
N MET A 1 -10.35 -42.54 -26.60
CA MET A 1 -9.36 -42.24 -25.55
C MET A 1 -10.12 -42.00 -24.27
N ALA A 2 -10.06 -42.94 -23.33
CA ALA A 2 -10.80 -42.87 -22.07
C ALA A 2 -10.12 -41.86 -21.15
N SER A 3 -10.81 -40.77 -20.86
CA SER A 3 -10.44 -39.81 -19.82
C SER A 3 -10.39 -40.56 -18.49
N ARG A 4 -9.21 -40.66 -17.87
CA ARG A 4 -9.09 -41.10 -16.47
C ARG A 4 -9.82 -40.07 -15.63
N GLU A 5 -11.02 -40.40 -15.15
CA GLU A 5 -11.64 -39.73 -14.02
C GLU A 5 -10.69 -39.92 -12.82
N LEU A 6 -9.86 -38.92 -12.54
CA LEU A 6 -9.19 -38.80 -11.26
C LEU A 6 -10.29 -38.82 -10.20
N ALA A 7 -10.20 -39.74 -9.24
CA ALA A 7 -11.14 -39.79 -8.13
C ALA A 7 -11.21 -38.40 -7.48
N ALA A 8 -12.39 -37.78 -7.55
CA ALA A 8 -12.57 -36.42 -7.09
C ALA A 8 -12.21 -36.35 -5.59
N THR A 9 -11.21 -35.53 -5.26
CA THR A 9 -10.69 -35.46 -3.90
C THR A 9 -11.41 -34.35 -3.16
N TYR A 10 -12.12 -34.71 -2.09
CA TYR A 10 -12.79 -33.73 -1.24
C TYR A 10 -11.80 -33.07 -0.28
N HIS A 11 -11.94 -31.76 -0.09
CA HIS A 11 -11.14 -31.02 0.87
C HIS A 11 -11.42 -31.50 2.30
N PRO A 12 -10.39 -31.78 3.13
CA PRO A 12 -10.58 -32.42 4.44
C PRO A 12 -11.43 -31.60 5.42
N THR A 13 -11.37 -30.27 5.35
CA THR A 13 -12.17 -29.37 6.20
C THR A 13 -13.58 -29.13 5.64
N PHE A 14 -13.76 -29.24 4.32
CA PHE A 14 -15.02 -28.92 3.63
C PHE A 14 -15.56 -30.17 2.96
N ASN A 15 -15.91 -31.16 3.78
CA ASN A 15 -16.54 -32.40 3.35
C ASN A 15 -17.64 -32.82 4.33
N THR A 16 -18.58 -31.93 4.60
CA THR A 16 -19.72 -32.23 5.48
C THR A 16 -20.58 -33.32 4.82
N PRO A 17 -20.77 -34.48 5.46
CA PRO A 17 -21.68 -35.51 4.94
C PRO A 17 -23.07 -34.94 4.70
N ASP A 18 -23.73 -35.40 3.64
CA ASP A 18 -25.11 -35.03 3.28
C ASP A 18 -25.37 -33.54 2.97
N ALA A 19 -24.32 -32.72 2.92
CA ALA A 19 -24.48 -31.35 2.47
C ALA A 19 -24.77 -31.25 0.96
N ASP A 20 -25.65 -30.32 0.63
CA ASP A 20 -26.28 -30.12 -0.67
C ASP A 20 -25.46 -29.26 -1.64
N ALA A 21 -24.56 -28.40 -1.14
CA ALA A 21 -23.67 -27.62 -1.99
C ALA A 21 -22.32 -28.32 -2.20
N VAL A 22 -21.95 -28.52 -3.46
CA VAL A 22 -20.62 -29.00 -3.86
C VAL A 22 -20.02 -28.01 -4.85
N LEU A 23 -18.88 -27.43 -4.49
CA LEU A 23 -18.09 -26.53 -5.33
C LEU A 23 -16.83 -27.27 -5.81
N SER A 24 -16.31 -26.90 -6.98
CA SER A 24 -15.05 -27.42 -7.52
C SER A 24 -14.09 -26.26 -7.79
N SER A 25 -12.86 -26.35 -7.30
CA SER A 25 -11.78 -25.40 -7.66
C SER A 25 -11.18 -25.71 -9.03
N LEU A 26 -10.31 -24.81 -9.52
CA LEU A 26 -9.48 -25.04 -10.70
C LEU A 26 -8.50 -26.20 -10.52
N ASP A 27 -8.09 -26.47 -9.29
CA ASP A 27 -7.14 -27.55 -8.95
C ASP A 27 -7.83 -28.93 -8.90
N GLY A 28 -9.16 -28.97 -9.10
CA GLY A 28 -9.96 -30.20 -9.11
C GLY A 28 -10.39 -30.69 -7.73
N THR A 29 -10.13 -29.90 -6.68
CA THR A 29 -10.56 -30.19 -5.31
C THR A 29 -12.04 -29.87 -5.14
N LEU A 30 -12.77 -30.77 -4.48
CA LEU A 30 -14.19 -30.59 -4.18
C LEU A 30 -14.41 -30.06 -2.77
N TYR A 31 -15.28 -29.05 -2.65
CA TYR A 31 -15.68 -28.44 -1.39
C TYR A 31 -17.17 -28.70 -1.18
N ARG A 32 -17.50 -29.55 -0.20
CA ARG A 32 -18.87 -29.89 0.17
C ARG A 32 -19.23 -29.23 1.50
N LEU A 33 -20.24 -28.35 1.47
CA LEU A 33 -20.71 -27.57 2.62
C LEU A 33 -22.22 -27.30 2.53
N PRO A 34 -22.90 -27.06 3.66
CA PRO A 34 -24.35 -26.78 3.64
C PRO A 34 -24.68 -25.49 2.91
N SER A 35 -25.62 -25.52 1.97
CA SER A 35 -26.07 -24.34 1.22
C SER A 35 -26.58 -23.18 2.08
N PRO A 36 -27.18 -23.38 3.27
CA PRO A 36 -27.56 -22.27 4.13
C PRO A 36 -26.38 -21.37 4.54
N VAL A 37 -25.16 -21.92 4.64
CA VAL A 37 -23.96 -21.13 4.93
C VAL A 37 -23.69 -20.16 3.78
N LEU A 38 -23.69 -20.67 2.55
CA LEU A 38 -23.49 -19.88 1.32
C LEU A 38 -24.62 -18.85 1.15
N ARG A 39 -25.88 -19.27 1.24
CA ARG A 39 -27.06 -18.39 1.06
C ARG A 39 -27.14 -17.27 2.10
N ARG A 40 -26.67 -17.51 3.32
CA ARG A 40 -26.71 -16.50 4.39
C ARG A 40 -25.61 -15.45 4.26
N THR A 41 -24.48 -15.81 3.67
CA THR A 41 -23.25 -14.99 3.67
C THR A 41 -22.93 -14.37 2.32
N THR A 42 -23.58 -14.83 1.25
CA THR A 42 -23.33 -14.39 -0.12
C THR A 42 -24.65 -14.05 -0.80
N THR A 43 -24.68 -12.98 -1.60
CA THR A 43 -25.89 -12.63 -2.35
C THR A 43 -26.05 -13.47 -3.61
N PHE A 44 -24.93 -13.90 -4.21
CA PHE A 44 -24.92 -14.74 -5.41
C PHE A 44 -25.67 -16.05 -5.20
N PHE A 45 -25.36 -16.78 -4.12
CA PHE A 45 -26.03 -18.04 -3.81
C PHE A 45 -27.38 -17.86 -3.13
N ALA A 46 -27.63 -16.70 -2.49
CA ALA A 46 -28.95 -16.37 -1.96
C ALA A 46 -30.01 -16.18 -3.05
N SER A 47 -29.60 -15.84 -4.28
CA SER A 47 -30.51 -15.67 -5.41
C SER A 47 -31.33 -16.95 -5.66
N ASN A 48 -32.63 -16.77 -5.94
CA ASN A 48 -33.55 -17.85 -6.31
C ASN A 48 -33.14 -18.58 -7.60
N SER A 49 -32.13 -18.08 -8.33
CA SER A 49 -31.57 -18.72 -9.52
C SER A 49 -30.67 -19.92 -9.22
N PHE A 50 -30.16 -20.07 -7.99
CA PHE A 50 -29.35 -21.24 -7.60
C PHE A 50 -30.19 -22.26 -6.83
N THR A 51 -30.37 -23.44 -7.40
CA THR A 51 -30.91 -24.62 -6.72
C THR A 51 -29.76 -25.54 -6.35
N PHE A 52 -29.56 -25.74 -5.04
CA PHE A 52 -28.66 -26.77 -4.54
C PHE A 52 -29.48 -28.04 -4.44
N GLU A 53 -29.30 -28.94 -5.39
CA GLU A 53 -29.96 -30.25 -5.37
C GLU A 53 -28.96 -31.32 -4.89
N PRO A 54 -29.39 -32.23 -4.00
CA PRO A 54 -28.61 -33.41 -3.67
C PRO A 54 -28.23 -34.17 -4.94
N ASN A 55 -26.95 -34.51 -5.11
CA ASN A 55 -26.38 -35.17 -6.30
C ASN A 55 -26.33 -34.31 -7.59
N SER A 56 -26.49 -32.99 -7.50
CA SER A 56 -26.17 -32.10 -8.62
C SER A 56 -24.68 -32.09 -8.94
N LYS A 57 -24.34 -31.75 -10.19
CA LYS A 57 -22.94 -31.61 -10.62
C LYS A 57 -22.25 -30.53 -9.78
N PRO A 58 -20.97 -30.72 -9.38
CA PRO A 58 -20.23 -29.69 -8.68
C PRO A 58 -20.25 -28.37 -9.44
N ILE A 59 -20.47 -27.26 -8.72
CA ILE A 59 -20.46 -25.91 -9.28
C ILE A 59 -19.00 -25.52 -9.50
N PRO A 60 -18.56 -25.28 -10.74
CA PRO A 60 -17.19 -24.87 -10.99
C PRO A 60 -16.96 -23.44 -10.47
N VAL A 61 -15.88 -23.27 -9.72
CA VAL A 61 -15.36 -21.97 -9.27
C VAL A 61 -14.03 -21.76 -9.97
N HIS A 62 -13.90 -20.65 -10.69
CA HIS A 62 -12.69 -20.30 -11.45
C HIS A 62 -11.58 -19.72 -10.57
N GLU A 63 -11.32 -20.35 -9.42
CA GLU A 63 -10.28 -19.95 -8.48
C GLU A 63 -9.50 -21.17 -7.99
N HIS A 64 -8.25 -20.95 -7.60
CA HIS A 64 -7.39 -21.96 -6.97
C HIS A 64 -7.80 -22.23 -5.52
N ASP A 65 -7.36 -23.38 -4.99
CA ASP A 65 -7.67 -23.84 -3.63
C ASP A 65 -7.31 -22.80 -2.56
N VAL A 66 -6.17 -22.12 -2.69
CA VAL A 66 -5.71 -21.10 -1.73
C VAL A 66 -6.70 -19.94 -1.57
N VAL A 67 -7.38 -19.53 -2.64
CA VAL A 67 -8.37 -18.45 -2.65
C VAL A 67 -9.73 -18.98 -2.19
N LEU A 68 -10.19 -20.08 -2.79
CA LEU A 68 -11.50 -20.64 -2.50
C LEU A 68 -11.60 -21.11 -1.05
N GLU A 69 -10.63 -21.90 -0.57
CA GLU A 69 -10.60 -22.38 0.82
C GLU A 69 -10.63 -21.21 1.80
N ARG A 70 -9.88 -20.15 1.51
CA ARG A 70 -9.81 -18.96 2.36
C ARG A 70 -11.16 -18.26 2.47
N LEU A 71 -11.82 -18.00 1.34
CA LEU A 71 -13.15 -17.39 1.35
C LEU A 71 -14.15 -18.28 2.09
N LEU A 72 -14.14 -19.59 1.83
CA LEU A 72 -15.02 -20.56 2.49
C LEU A 72 -14.82 -20.59 4.01
N ARG A 73 -13.58 -20.47 4.49
CA ARG A 73 -13.28 -20.36 5.94
C ARG A 73 -13.89 -19.10 6.53
N ILE A 74 -13.74 -17.96 5.85
CA ILE A 74 -14.29 -16.66 6.31
C ILE A 74 -15.81 -16.76 6.45
N ILE A 75 -16.51 -17.20 5.40
CA ILE A 75 -17.98 -17.26 5.42
C ILE A 75 -18.53 -18.35 6.34
N SER A 76 -17.74 -19.40 6.62
CA SER A 76 -18.13 -20.47 7.54
C SER A 76 -17.78 -20.15 9.01
N GLY A 77 -17.16 -18.99 9.29
CA GLY A 77 -16.74 -18.62 10.64
C GLY A 77 -15.63 -19.52 11.21
N LEU A 78 -14.78 -20.08 10.35
CA LEU A 78 -13.66 -20.92 10.74
C LEU A 78 -12.39 -20.11 10.95
N ALA A 79 -11.39 -20.72 11.59
CA ALA A 79 -10.07 -20.12 11.73
C ALA A 79 -9.45 -19.81 10.36
N ILE A 80 -9.04 -18.55 10.19
CA ILE A 80 -8.42 -18.03 8.98
C ILE A 80 -6.89 -18.09 9.18
N PRO A 81 -6.15 -18.84 8.33
CA PRO A 81 -4.69 -18.85 8.41
C PRO A 81 -4.10 -17.43 8.21
N PRO A 82 -2.81 -17.19 8.51
CA PRO A 82 -2.16 -15.95 8.10
C PRO A 82 -2.21 -15.75 6.58
N TRP A 83 -2.16 -14.51 6.13
CA TRP A 83 -1.99 -14.19 4.71
C TRP A 83 -0.54 -14.43 4.29
N CYS A 84 -0.35 -15.02 3.11
CA CYS A 84 0.99 -15.35 2.60
C CYS A 84 1.44 -14.36 1.53
N THR A 85 0.55 -14.03 0.59
CA THR A 85 0.86 -13.12 -0.52
C THR A 85 -0.25 -12.10 -0.72
N PHE A 86 0.09 -10.99 -1.39
CA PHE A 86 -0.89 -10.00 -1.80
C PHE A 86 -1.84 -10.57 -2.86
N ASP A 87 -1.34 -11.44 -3.74
CA ASP A 87 -2.15 -12.07 -4.81
C ASP A 87 -3.27 -12.93 -4.22
N ASP A 88 -3.01 -13.68 -3.14
CA ASP A 88 -4.05 -14.44 -2.44
C ASP A 88 -5.14 -13.52 -1.88
N LEU A 89 -4.76 -12.36 -1.33
CA LEU A 89 -5.72 -11.37 -0.81
C LEU A 89 -6.55 -10.76 -1.94
N GLU A 90 -5.93 -10.40 -3.06
CA GLU A 90 -6.65 -9.88 -4.24
C GLU A 90 -7.61 -10.92 -4.83
N GLY A 91 -7.20 -12.19 -4.89
CA GLY A 91 -8.05 -13.29 -5.32
C GLY A 91 -9.28 -13.45 -4.41
N VAL A 92 -9.08 -13.44 -3.09
CA VAL A 92 -10.19 -13.54 -2.12
C VAL A 92 -11.10 -12.32 -2.21
N LEU A 93 -10.53 -11.12 -2.37
CA LEU A 93 -11.29 -9.88 -2.55
C LEU A 93 -12.17 -9.93 -3.81
N SER A 94 -11.60 -10.37 -4.94
CA SER A 94 -12.31 -10.52 -6.22
C SER A 94 -13.43 -11.55 -6.13
N LEU A 95 -13.16 -12.71 -5.51
CA LEU A 95 -14.16 -13.75 -5.34
C LEU A 95 -15.27 -13.30 -4.37
N ALA A 96 -14.92 -12.62 -3.28
CA ALA A 96 -15.89 -12.06 -2.34
C ALA A 96 -16.79 -10.99 -2.98
N GLU A 97 -16.22 -10.12 -3.82
CA GLU A 97 -16.98 -9.14 -4.61
C GLU A 97 -17.93 -9.84 -5.58
N THR A 98 -17.44 -10.84 -6.32
CA THR A 98 -18.23 -11.65 -7.26
C THR A 98 -19.40 -12.35 -6.57
N TRP A 99 -19.18 -12.89 -5.37
CA TRP A 99 -20.21 -13.58 -4.59
C TRP A 99 -21.11 -12.63 -3.79
N GLY A 100 -20.78 -11.34 -3.73
CA GLY A 100 -21.42 -10.35 -2.86
C GLY A 100 -21.31 -10.71 -1.38
N ALA A 101 -20.18 -11.27 -0.97
CA ALA A 101 -19.88 -11.71 0.39
C ALA A 101 -19.40 -10.53 1.25
N LYS A 102 -20.32 -9.64 1.65
CA LYS A 102 -19.99 -8.39 2.37
C LYS A 102 -19.14 -8.63 3.63
N GLY A 103 -19.48 -9.63 4.44
CA GLY A 103 -18.70 -9.95 5.64
C GLY A 103 -17.26 -10.36 5.32
N ALA A 104 -17.01 -11.00 4.17
CA ALA A 104 -15.65 -11.31 3.74
C ALA A 104 -14.89 -10.07 3.27
N LEU A 105 -15.56 -9.13 2.59
CA LEU A 105 -14.97 -7.83 2.23
C LEU A 105 -14.53 -7.05 3.47
N ASP A 106 -15.35 -7.04 4.53
CA ASP A 106 -15.01 -6.36 5.80
C ASP A 106 -13.79 -7.01 6.48
N ILE A 107 -13.64 -8.34 6.43
CA ILE A 107 -12.46 -9.05 6.93
C ILE A 107 -11.21 -8.75 6.11
N VAL A 108 -11.34 -8.67 4.78
CA VAL A 108 -10.22 -8.28 3.90
C VAL A 108 -9.79 -6.84 4.19
N ARG A 109 -10.75 -5.90 4.33
CA ARG A 109 -10.48 -4.52 4.73
C ARG A 109 -9.70 -4.46 6.05
N ALA A 110 -10.15 -5.18 7.07
CA ALA A 110 -9.46 -5.23 8.35
C ALA A 110 -8.03 -5.85 8.27
N SER A 111 -7.76 -6.65 7.24
CA SER A 111 -6.48 -7.31 7.04
C SER A 111 -5.49 -6.52 6.19
N ILE A 112 -5.96 -5.66 5.27
CA ILE A 112 -5.13 -5.07 4.21
C ILE A 112 -4.10 -4.05 4.74
N THR A 113 -4.26 -3.60 5.98
CA THR A 113 -3.33 -2.71 6.67
C THR A 113 -2.24 -3.45 7.44
N ALA A 114 -2.22 -4.78 7.39
CA ALA A 114 -1.14 -5.57 8.01
C ALA A 114 0.22 -5.25 7.37
N PRO A 115 1.33 -5.32 8.13
CA PRO A 115 2.67 -4.97 7.64
C PRO A 115 3.12 -5.70 6.38
N ILE A 116 2.64 -6.93 6.14
CA ILE A 116 2.96 -7.70 4.93
C ILE A 116 2.45 -7.00 3.65
N PHE A 117 1.29 -6.35 3.71
CA PHE A 117 0.67 -5.68 2.56
C PHE A 117 1.13 -4.23 2.41
N LEU A 118 1.45 -3.55 3.52
CA LEU A 118 2.00 -2.19 3.50
C LEU A 118 3.41 -2.09 2.89
N ARG A 119 4.03 -3.23 2.56
CA ARG A 119 5.23 -3.32 1.70
C ARG A 119 4.93 -3.02 0.23
N GLU A 120 3.68 -3.18 -0.19
CA GLU A 120 3.19 -2.85 -1.54
C GLU A 120 2.10 -1.76 -1.46
N PRO A 121 2.43 -0.57 -0.92
CA PRO A 121 1.42 0.42 -0.52
C PRO A 121 0.60 0.97 -1.70
N LEU A 122 1.15 0.95 -2.92
CA LEU A 122 0.41 1.35 -4.12
C LEU A 122 -0.75 0.41 -4.44
N ARG A 123 -0.59 -0.90 -4.20
CA ARG A 123 -1.67 -1.88 -4.37
C ARG A 123 -2.75 -1.71 -3.31
N VAL A 124 -2.34 -1.48 -2.05
CA VAL A 124 -3.28 -1.16 -0.96
C VAL A 124 -4.06 0.12 -1.29
N TYR A 125 -3.37 1.18 -1.73
CA TYR A 125 -4.00 2.44 -2.11
C TYR A 125 -4.99 2.28 -3.28
N ALA A 126 -4.64 1.46 -4.28
CA ALA A 126 -5.53 1.15 -5.41
C ALA A 126 -6.83 0.49 -4.94
N ILE A 127 -6.72 -0.53 -4.08
CA ILE A 127 -7.88 -1.23 -3.51
C ILE A 127 -8.70 -0.29 -2.63
N ALA A 128 -8.06 0.36 -1.66
CA ALA A 128 -8.75 1.21 -0.69
C ALA A 128 -9.52 2.34 -1.38
N THR A 129 -8.93 2.98 -2.39
CA THR A 129 -9.63 4.03 -3.15
C THR A 129 -10.71 3.49 -4.09
N ARG A 130 -10.59 2.26 -4.61
CA ARG A 130 -11.64 1.59 -5.40
C ARG A 130 -12.90 1.34 -4.56
N PHE A 131 -12.71 0.90 -3.31
CA PHE A 131 -13.81 0.58 -2.40
C PHE A 131 -14.26 1.75 -1.50
N GLY A 132 -13.61 2.91 -1.58
CA GLY A 132 -13.93 4.06 -0.72
C GLY A 132 -13.56 3.85 0.74
N TRP A 133 -12.52 3.06 1.00
CA TRP A 133 -11.96 2.82 2.33
C TRP A 133 -10.97 3.94 2.66
N GLU A 134 -11.49 5.06 3.14
CA GLU A 134 -10.73 6.31 3.28
C GLU A 134 -9.55 6.17 4.26
N GLU A 135 -9.77 5.59 5.44
CA GLU A 135 -8.71 5.39 6.46
C GLU A 135 -7.55 4.52 5.93
N GLU A 136 -7.88 3.43 5.22
CA GLU A 136 -6.90 2.54 4.62
C GLU A 136 -6.16 3.20 3.46
N ALA A 137 -6.84 4.05 2.69
CA ALA A 137 -6.23 4.82 1.61
C ALA A 137 -5.27 5.88 2.15
N GLU A 138 -5.65 6.58 3.23
CA GLU A 138 -4.77 7.53 3.92
C GLU A 138 -3.53 6.83 4.44
N LEU A 139 -3.68 5.72 5.18
CA LEU A 139 -2.56 4.94 5.67
C LEU A 139 -1.64 4.46 4.53
N ALA A 140 -2.22 3.87 3.49
CA ALA A 140 -1.43 3.42 2.34
C ALA A 140 -0.68 4.57 1.67
N SER A 141 -1.32 5.73 1.52
CA SER A 141 -0.69 6.93 0.92
C SER A 141 0.54 7.38 1.69
N LYS A 142 0.53 7.32 3.03
CA LYS A 142 1.70 7.60 3.87
C LYS A 142 2.86 6.68 3.57
N HIS A 143 2.59 5.38 3.41
CA HIS A 143 3.62 4.40 3.09
C HIS A 143 4.21 4.59 1.67
N THR A 144 3.46 5.17 0.73
CA THR A 144 3.98 5.50 -0.61
C THR A 144 5.07 6.58 -0.59
N LEU A 145 5.20 7.38 0.48
CA LEU A 145 6.22 8.43 0.58
C LEU A 145 7.66 7.90 0.53
N SER A 146 7.84 6.61 0.82
CA SER A 146 9.14 5.94 0.71
C SER A 146 9.47 5.50 -0.73
N LEU A 147 8.56 5.70 -1.68
CA LEU A 147 8.66 5.24 -3.06
C LEU A 147 8.82 6.43 -4.03
N SER A 148 9.64 6.21 -5.06
CA SER A 148 9.67 7.06 -6.26
C SER A 148 8.56 6.62 -7.20
N LEU A 149 7.50 7.43 -7.34
CA LEU A 149 6.37 7.12 -8.24
C LEU A 149 6.77 7.07 -9.73
N HIS A 150 7.99 7.48 -10.06
CA HIS A 150 8.53 7.49 -11.41
C HIS A 150 9.24 6.18 -11.80
N ASP A 151 9.52 5.30 -10.83
CA ASP A 151 10.24 4.06 -11.10
C ASP A 151 9.37 3.07 -11.91
N GLU A 152 9.98 2.41 -12.90
CA GLU A 152 9.29 1.48 -13.79
C GLU A 152 8.62 0.32 -13.04
N GLN A 153 9.22 -0.13 -11.94
CA GLN A 153 8.69 -1.21 -11.09
C GLN A 153 7.28 -0.92 -10.53
N HIS A 154 6.88 0.35 -10.45
CA HIS A 154 5.59 0.75 -9.89
C HIS A 154 4.51 0.95 -10.96
N GLN A 155 4.84 0.90 -12.26
CA GLN A 155 3.91 1.20 -13.35
C GLN A 155 2.64 0.34 -13.31
N GLU A 156 2.77 -0.97 -13.06
CA GLU A 156 1.62 -1.88 -13.02
C GLU A 156 0.68 -1.57 -11.85
N ALA A 157 1.22 -1.25 -10.67
CA ALA A 157 0.40 -0.85 -9.53
C ALA A 157 -0.28 0.50 -9.78
N LEU A 158 0.42 1.47 -10.39
CA LEU A 158 -0.14 2.78 -10.73
C LEU A 158 -1.26 2.70 -11.75
N ARG A 159 -1.18 1.79 -12.73
CA ARG A 159 -2.23 1.55 -13.74
C ARG A 159 -3.55 1.07 -13.14
N ARG A 160 -3.51 0.40 -11.98
CA ARG A 160 -4.70 -0.06 -11.26
C ARG A 160 -5.41 1.05 -10.49
N ILE A 161 -4.76 2.20 -10.29
CA ILE A 161 -5.32 3.34 -9.57
C ILE A 161 -6.15 4.20 -10.53
N SER A 162 -7.36 4.59 -10.12
CA SER A 162 -8.17 5.52 -10.91
C SER A 162 -7.43 6.84 -11.16
N THR A 163 -7.63 7.47 -12.32
CA THR A 163 -6.98 8.75 -12.64
C THR A 163 -7.21 9.81 -11.55
N ARG A 164 -8.39 9.85 -10.93
CA ARG A 164 -8.71 10.78 -9.85
C ARG A 164 -7.82 10.53 -8.62
N SER A 165 -7.71 9.29 -8.17
CA SER A 165 -6.88 8.90 -7.03
C SER A 165 -5.40 9.07 -7.33
N LEU A 166 -4.98 8.79 -8.57
CA LEU A 166 -3.60 8.97 -9.03
C LEU A 166 -3.21 10.45 -8.95
N VAL A 167 -4.05 11.36 -9.48
CA VAL A 167 -3.80 12.81 -9.39
C VAL A 167 -3.72 13.28 -7.94
N LYS A 168 -4.54 12.74 -7.03
CA LYS A 168 -4.44 13.06 -5.59
C LYS A 168 -3.08 12.63 -5.03
N LEU A 169 -2.64 11.40 -5.32
CA LEU A 169 -1.37 10.87 -4.85
C LEU A 169 -0.16 11.68 -5.35
N PHE A 170 -0.12 12.01 -6.65
CA PHE A 170 0.95 12.85 -7.21
C PHE A 170 0.95 14.27 -6.63
N LYS A 171 -0.23 14.86 -6.42
CA LYS A 171 -0.34 16.17 -5.76
C LYS A 171 0.17 16.11 -4.34
N PHE A 172 -0.13 15.05 -3.61
CA PHE A 172 0.35 14.84 -2.25
C PHE A 172 1.88 14.75 -2.18
N HIS A 173 2.50 13.90 -3.01
CA HIS A 173 3.96 13.79 -3.14
C HIS A 173 4.61 15.14 -3.47
N ARG A 174 4.09 15.80 -4.52
CA ARG A 174 4.57 17.12 -4.95
C ARG A 174 4.43 18.18 -3.85
N LYS A 175 3.29 18.21 -3.16
CA LYS A 175 3.00 19.19 -2.11
C LYS A 175 4.03 19.06 -0.98
N ARG A 176 4.34 17.85 -0.51
CA ARG A 176 5.37 17.64 0.52
C ARG A 176 6.74 18.18 0.10
N ARG A 177 7.19 17.90 -1.12
CA ARG A 177 8.47 18.40 -1.66
C ARG A 177 8.48 19.93 -1.78
N ASP A 178 7.40 20.51 -2.30
CA ASP A 178 7.28 21.96 -2.53
C ASP A 178 7.22 22.71 -1.18
N GLU A 179 6.44 22.22 -0.20
CA GLU A 179 6.36 22.80 1.15
C GLU A 179 7.67 22.63 1.94
N PHE A 180 8.35 21.48 1.78
CA PHE A 180 9.67 21.27 2.38
C PHE A 180 10.67 22.33 1.92
N ARG A 181 10.72 22.57 0.60
CA ARG A 181 11.58 23.60 0.01
C ARG A 181 11.30 24.98 0.61
N VAL A 182 10.03 25.38 0.67
CA VAL A 182 9.63 26.66 1.26
C VAL A 182 10.05 26.75 2.73
N GLY A 183 9.89 25.68 3.50
CA GLY A 183 10.36 25.62 4.89
C GLY A 183 11.88 25.76 5.04
N MET A 184 12.63 25.42 4.00
CA MET A 184 14.09 25.52 3.93
C MET A 184 14.60 26.86 3.38
N ASP A 185 13.73 27.78 2.94
CA ASP A 185 14.15 29.11 2.48
C ASP A 185 14.81 29.90 3.64
N GLY A 186 16.07 30.29 3.47
CA GLY A 186 16.86 30.95 4.51
C GLY A 186 17.30 32.35 4.12
N ASP A 187 17.37 33.24 5.09
CA ASP A 187 18.02 34.54 4.92
C ASP A 187 19.54 34.34 4.82
N ALA A 188 20.14 34.87 3.75
CA ALA A 188 21.59 34.86 3.55
C ALA A 188 22.27 35.91 4.45
N ARG A 189 22.15 35.75 5.78
CA ARG A 189 22.75 36.64 6.78
C ARG A 189 23.58 35.87 7.80
N CYS A 190 24.71 36.45 8.18
CA CYS A 190 25.57 35.88 9.21
C CYS A 190 24.98 36.10 10.61
N ARG A 191 24.73 35.04 11.39
CA ARG A 191 24.21 35.14 12.77
C ARG A 191 25.11 35.92 13.74
N GLY A 192 26.41 36.01 13.45
CA GLY A 192 27.38 36.67 14.33
C GLY A 192 27.51 38.18 14.13
N CYS A 193 27.31 38.67 12.91
CA CYS A 193 27.56 40.08 12.56
C CYS A 193 26.49 40.72 11.65
N ASP A 194 25.42 39.99 11.33
CA ASP A 194 24.28 40.38 10.48
C ASP A 194 24.63 40.82 9.05
N ASN A 195 25.88 40.61 8.62
CA ASN A 195 26.29 40.89 7.24
C ASN A 195 25.62 39.92 6.25
N SER A 196 25.28 40.46 5.08
CA SER A 196 24.89 39.67 3.92
C SER A 196 26.00 38.69 3.55
N VAL A 197 25.65 37.42 3.42
CA VAL A 197 26.55 36.35 2.94
C VAL A 197 26.10 35.89 1.55
N ASP A 198 26.96 35.16 0.84
CA ASP A 198 26.53 34.45 -0.36
C ASP A 198 25.55 33.34 0.06
N GLY A 199 24.40 33.24 -0.61
CA GLY A 199 23.40 32.22 -0.34
C GLY A 199 23.54 30.99 -1.25
N SER A 200 24.55 30.98 -2.13
CA SER A 200 24.68 29.98 -3.19
C SER A 200 24.88 28.55 -2.65
N ALA A 201 25.71 28.37 -1.61
CA ALA A 201 25.97 27.05 -1.02
C ALA A 201 24.71 26.48 -0.32
N TRP A 202 23.99 27.32 0.44
CA TRP A 202 22.70 26.94 1.02
C TRP A 202 21.68 26.58 -0.05
N THR A 203 21.58 27.41 -1.09
CA THR A 203 20.65 27.18 -2.21
C THR A 203 20.95 25.86 -2.90
N ALA A 204 22.22 25.54 -3.14
CA ALA A 204 22.63 24.26 -3.72
C ALA A 204 22.22 23.07 -2.83
N LEU A 205 22.45 23.16 -1.52
CA LEU A 205 22.04 22.12 -0.57
C LEU A 205 20.51 21.94 -0.55
N VAL A 206 19.74 23.03 -0.52
CA VAL A 206 18.27 22.97 -0.54
C VAL A 206 17.76 22.35 -1.85
N TRP A 207 18.37 22.67 -2.99
CA TRP A 207 18.03 22.02 -4.26
C TRP A 207 18.34 20.52 -4.24
N LYS A 208 19.48 20.12 -3.68
CA LYS A 208 19.82 18.71 -3.54
C LYS A 208 18.80 17.96 -2.67
N MET A 209 18.41 18.53 -1.53
CA MET A 209 17.35 17.98 -0.68
C MET A 209 15.99 17.96 -1.39
N PHE A 210 15.66 18.97 -2.18
CA PHE A 210 14.43 19.03 -2.99
C PHE A 210 14.35 17.87 -3.98
N TRP A 211 15.45 17.53 -4.66
CA TRP A 211 15.48 16.39 -5.58
C TRP A 211 15.37 15.06 -4.86
N GLU A 212 15.99 14.93 -3.67
CA GLU A 212 15.80 13.74 -2.84
C GLU A 212 14.34 13.60 -2.37
N MET A 213 13.70 14.71 -1.97
CA MET A 213 12.28 14.73 -1.60
C MET A 213 11.35 14.46 -2.79
N ASP A 214 11.77 14.74 -4.02
CA ASP A 214 11.01 14.41 -5.23
C ASP A 214 11.00 12.90 -5.48
N ALA A 215 12.14 12.25 -5.28
CA ALA A 215 12.29 10.81 -5.42
C ALA A 215 11.71 10.04 -4.22
N ARG A 216 11.84 10.59 -3.01
CA ARG A 216 11.46 9.93 -1.75
C ARG A 216 10.91 10.96 -0.75
N PRO A 217 9.63 11.36 -0.87
CA PRO A 217 9.08 12.44 -0.05
C PRO A 217 8.88 12.10 1.43
N SER A 218 9.22 10.89 1.88
CA SER A 218 9.33 10.56 3.31
C SER A 218 10.42 11.38 4.00
N GLY A 219 11.48 11.76 3.28
CA GLY A 219 12.59 12.54 3.82
C GLY A 219 13.43 11.79 4.86
N ASP A 220 13.26 10.48 5.00
CA ASP A 220 13.97 9.63 5.95
C ASP A 220 15.48 9.57 5.66
N ARG A 221 15.88 9.70 4.39
CA ARG A 221 17.29 9.86 3.99
C ARG A 221 17.89 11.21 4.36
N LEU A 222 17.09 12.27 4.40
CA LEU A 222 17.57 13.59 4.85
C LEU A 222 17.92 13.59 6.35
N CYS A 223 17.32 12.67 7.10
CA CYS A 223 17.59 12.47 8.52
C CYS A 223 18.63 11.37 8.78
N SER A 224 19.18 10.74 7.74
CA SER A 224 20.17 9.67 7.86
C SER A 224 21.60 10.21 7.78
N LEU A 225 22.60 9.35 8.01
CA LEU A 225 24.00 9.70 7.83
C LEU A 225 24.37 9.95 6.35
N GLU A 226 23.51 9.54 5.40
CA GLU A 226 23.77 9.71 3.95
C GLU A 226 23.88 11.19 3.55
N ILE A 227 23.18 12.08 4.24
CA ILE A 227 23.26 13.52 3.97
C ILE A 227 24.65 14.09 4.25
N GLU A 228 25.44 13.44 5.11
CA GLU A 228 26.81 13.87 5.44
C GLU A 228 27.79 13.61 4.31
N GLU A 229 27.48 12.68 3.40
CA GLU A 229 28.32 12.33 2.26
C GLU A 229 28.11 13.30 1.06
N TRP A 230 27.18 14.25 1.17
CA TRP A 230 26.83 15.13 0.07
C TRP A 230 27.84 16.29 -0.07
N PRO A 231 28.43 16.50 -1.27
CA PRO A 231 29.33 17.63 -1.51
C PRO A 231 28.69 18.98 -1.22
N GLU A 232 27.38 19.12 -1.45
CA GLU A 232 26.63 20.34 -1.15
C GLU A 232 26.57 20.61 0.35
N MET A 233 26.49 19.57 1.18
CA MET A 233 26.51 19.70 2.64
C MET A 233 27.88 20.15 3.12
N GLU A 234 28.96 19.52 2.63
CA GLU A 234 30.32 19.92 2.95
C GLU A 234 30.60 21.38 2.55
N THR A 235 30.20 21.76 1.32
CA THR A 235 30.36 23.13 0.81
C THR A 235 29.64 24.13 1.71
N CYS A 236 28.37 23.87 2.05
CA CYS A 236 27.56 24.71 2.93
C CYS A 236 28.19 24.86 4.33
N LEU A 237 28.72 23.78 4.91
CA LEU A 237 29.34 23.81 6.24
C LEU A 237 30.72 24.46 6.26
N SER A 238 31.40 24.54 5.11
CA SER A 238 32.72 25.18 4.97
C SER A 238 32.64 26.70 4.77
N GLU A 239 31.45 27.23 4.51
CA GLU A 239 31.24 28.63 4.18
C GLU A 239 31.53 29.55 5.37
N LYS A 240 32.40 30.54 5.14
CA LYS A 240 32.80 31.54 6.14
C LYS A 240 32.25 32.90 5.78
N CYS A 241 31.73 33.60 6.79
CA CYS A 241 31.30 34.97 6.63
C CYS A 241 32.51 35.87 6.26
N PRO A 242 32.43 36.68 5.19
CA PRO A 242 33.52 37.57 4.79
C PRO A 242 33.79 38.68 5.82
N GLY A 243 32.82 39.02 6.67
CA GLY A 243 32.96 40.07 7.68
C GLY A 243 33.64 39.62 8.98
N CYS A 244 33.30 38.45 9.51
CA CYS A 244 33.80 37.99 10.82
C CYS A 244 34.57 36.66 10.78
N GLY A 245 34.66 36.01 9.62
CA GLY A 245 35.37 34.74 9.42
C GLY A 245 34.73 33.51 10.08
N ARG A 246 33.60 33.67 10.78
CA ARG A 246 32.85 32.56 11.40
C ARG A 246 32.15 31.73 10.32
N LEU A 247 31.92 30.46 10.63
CA LEU A 247 31.06 29.60 9.80
C LEU A 247 29.65 30.18 9.77
N VAL A 248 29.05 30.21 8.58
CA VAL A 248 27.69 30.74 8.37
C VAL A 248 26.66 29.74 8.89
N TYR A 249 26.89 28.46 8.66
CA TYR A 249 25.98 27.36 8.98
C TYR A 249 26.61 26.40 9.97
N ASP A 250 25.81 25.95 10.95
CA ASP A 250 26.17 24.87 11.86
C ASP A 250 25.43 23.58 11.49
N ARG A 251 26.13 22.45 11.61
CA ARG A 251 25.58 21.13 11.22
C ARG A 251 24.32 20.76 12.00
N LEU A 252 24.32 20.94 13.32
CA LEU A 252 23.18 20.56 14.15
C LEU A 252 21.97 21.43 13.83
N GLU A 253 22.19 22.72 13.59
CA GLU A 253 21.13 23.64 13.21
C GLU A 253 20.51 23.28 11.86
N VAL A 254 21.31 22.87 10.87
CA VAL A 254 20.80 22.43 9.56
C VAL A 254 19.94 21.17 9.72
N LEU A 255 20.42 20.16 10.44
CA LEU A 255 19.68 18.91 10.64
C LEU A 255 18.42 19.10 11.49
N GLU A 256 18.47 19.97 12.51
CA GLU A 256 17.30 20.31 13.32
C GLU A 256 16.24 21.04 12.48
N ARG A 257 16.67 21.96 11.60
CA ARG A 257 15.79 22.61 10.64
C ARG A 257 15.11 21.62 9.72
N VAL A 258 15.87 20.69 9.12
CA VAL A 258 15.32 19.62 8.25
C VAL A 258 14.27 18.81 9.00
N ARG A 259 14.57 18.34 10.22
CA ARG A 259 13.64 17.56 11.04
C ARG A 259 12.36 18.32 11.36
N LYS A 260 12.48 19.60 11.74
CA LYS A 260 11.34 20.45 12.03
C LYS A 260 10.46 20.62 10.79
N CYS A 261 11.05 20.95 9.65
CA CYS A 261 10.31 21.08 8.39
C CYS A 261 9.58 19.78 8.04
N LEU A 262 10.25 18.62 8.10
CA LEU A 262 9.64 17.32 7.81
C LEU A 262 8.46 16.97 8.73
N ALA A 263 8.52 17.38 10.00
CA ALA A 263 7.45 17.13 10.98
C ALA A 263 6.19 17.97 10.74
N GLU A 264 6.32 19.12 10.06
CA GLU A 264 5.21 20.02 9.73
C GLU A 264 4.51 19.65 8.40
N LEU A 265 5.09 18.74 7.60
CA LEU A 265 4.55 18.34 6.31
C LEU A 265 3.32 17.41 6.42
N PRO A 266 2.35 17.51 5.50
CA PRO A 266 1.18 16.63 5.47
C PRO A 266 1.59 15.17 5.29
N ASP A 267 1.07 14.25 6.09
CA ASP A 267 1.53 12.86 6.13
C ASP A 267 0.63 11.86 5.38
N THR A 268 -0.54 12.31 4.90
CA THR A 268 -1.52 11.54 4.13
C THR A 268 -2.22 12.42 3.07
N VAL A 269 -2.89 11.79 2.08
CA VAL A 269 -3.62 12.43 0.96
C VAL A 269 -4.84 13.24 1.40
#